data_AF-A0A8B6C175-F1
#
_entry.id   AF-A0A8B6C175-F1
#
_cell.length_a   1.000
_cell.length_b   1.000
_cell.length_c   1.000
_cell.angle_alpha   90.00
_cell.angle_beta   90.00
_cell.angle_gamma   90.00
#
_symmetry.space_group_name_H-M   'P 1'
#
loop_
_entity.id
_entity.type
_entity.pdbx_description
1 polymer ?
#
loop_
_entity_poly.entity_id
_entity_poly.type
_entity_poly.pdbx_seq_one_letter_code
_entity_poly.pdbx_strand_id
1 'polypeptide(L)'
;MGDEAAPPIIIPTNYGRIDEFDDISEDWIQYTERLNHYFIANNIESMEKQRAILLSACGKKTYKLMRNLSAPQKPGEKTYDDIVKLVTDHQHPKPSSIVQRCKFNSRLRQPNESVSQFVAELRQISEHCDYKATLDDMLRDR
;
A
#
# COMPACT_ATOMS: atom_id res chain seq x y z
N MET A 1 50.37 -4.56 -37.33
CA MET A 1 49.96 -3.67 -36.22
C MET A 1 48.56 -3.19 -36.53
N GLY A 2 47.56 -3.95 -36.11
CA GLY A 2 46.19 -3.49 -36.09
C GLY A 2 45.90 -3.07 -34.66
N ASP A 3 45.69 -1.77 -34.45
CA ASP A 3 45.14 -1.26 -33.20
C ASP A 3 43.68 -1.73 -33.11
N GLU A 4 43.45 -2.80 -32.37
CA GLU A 4 42.11 -3.21 -31.98
C GLU A 4 41.62 -2.23 -30.91
N ALA A 5 40.83 -1.24 -31.37
CA ALA A 5 40.22 -0.25 -30.49
C ALA A 5 39.36 -0.98 -29.45
N ALA A 6 39.71 -0.80 -28.17
CA ALA A 6 38.94 -1.34 -27.07
C ALA A 6 37.48 -0.87 -27.17
N PRO A 7 36.49 -1.75 -26.93
CA PRO A 7 35.09 -1.40 -27.03
C PRO A 7 34.74 -0.25 -26.07
N PRO A 8 33.84 0.68 -26.47
CA PRO A 8 33.49 1.82 -25.64
C PRO A 8 32.90 1.37 -24.31
N ILE A 9 33.43 1.92 -23.22
CA ILE A 9 32.90 1.72 -21.87
C ILE A 9 31.55 2.45 -21.80
N ILE A 10 30.45 1.71 -21.84
CA ILE A 10 29.11 2.26 -21.63
C ILE A 10 28.98 2.57 -20.14
N ILE A 11 29.15 3.84 -19.77
CA ILE A 11 28.80 4.34 -18.44
C ILE A 11 27.28 4.41 -18.34
N PRO A 12 26.62 3.63 -17.45
CA PRO A 12 25.18 3.69 -17.29
C PRO A 12 24.81 5.11 -16.80
N THR A 13 23.98 5.79 -17.60
CA THR A 13 23.47 7.11 -17.23
C THR A 13 22.37 6.92 -16.21
N ASN A 14 22.61 7.30 -14.96
CA ASN A 14 21.58 7.30 -13.93
C ASN A 14 20.79 8.61 -14.02
N TYR A 15 19.56 8.54 -14.52
CA TYR A 15 18.66 9.67 -14.66
C TYR A 15 18.07 10.04 -13.30
N GLY A 16 18.68 11.06 -12.68
CA GLY A 16 18.14 11.73 -11.50
C GLY A 16 18.27 10.95 -10.18
N ARG A 17 17.52 11.41 -9.18
CA ARG A 17 17.35 10.79 -7.87
C ARG A 17 15.87 10.82 -7.52
N ILE A 18 15.42 9.84 -6.75
CA ILE A 18 14.09 9.85 -6.15
C ILE A 18 14.21 10.29 -4.70
N ASP A 19 13.34 11.22 -4.30
CA ASP A 19 13.25 11.68 -2.91
C ASP A 19 12.58 10.63 -2.04
N GLU A 20 12.75 10.73 -0.72
CA GLU A 20 12.11 9.81 0.22
C GLU A 20 10.59 10.02 0.28
N PHE A 21 9.88 8.95 0.67
CA PHE A 21 8.43 9.02 0.85
C PHE A 21 8.07 9.93 2.04
N ASP A 22 7.18 10.88 1.79
CA ASP A 22 6.61 11.77 2.82
C ASP A 22 5.10 11.58 2.94
N ASP A 23 4.66 11.02 4.06
CA ASP A 23 3.25 10.72 4.35
C ASP A 23 2.39 11.97 4.59
N ILE A 24 2.99 13.17 4.62
CA ILE A 24 2.27 14.44 4.73
C ILE A 24 1.95 15.01 3.35
N SER A 25 2.84 14.87 2.38
CA SER A 25 2.76 15.53 1.08
C SER A 25 2.34 14.63 -0.08
N GLU A 26 2.49 13.31 0.04
CA GLU A 26 2.11 12.36 -1.01
C GLU A 26 1.46 11.07 -0.48
N ASP A 27 0.65 10.43 -1.33
CA ASP A 27 0.11 9.10 -1.04
C ASP A 27 1.12 8.00 -1.43
N TRP A 28 1.05 6.86 -0.74
CA TRP A 28 1.92 5.71 -1.02
C TRP A 28 1.86 5.24 -2.47
N ILE A 29 0.66 5.25 -3.08
CA ILE A 29 0.48 4.83 -4.47
C ILE A 29 1.24 5.79 -5.40
N GLN A 30 1.13 7.09 -5.17
CA GLN A 30 1.84 8.11 -5.95
C GLN A 30 3.36 7.96 -5.85
N TYR A 31 3.87 7.68 -4.65
CA TYR A 31 5.29 7.39 -4.45
C TYR A 31 5.74 6.15 -5.25
N THR A 32 4.94 5.07 -5.24
CA THR A 32 5.27 3.85 -6.00
C THR A 32 5.20 4.06 -7.52
N GLU A 33 4.30 4.92 -8.01
CA GLU A 33 4.23 5.32 -9.42
C GLU A 33 5.48 6.10 -9.85
N ARG A 34 5.92 7.08 -9.05
CA ARG A 34 7.19 7.81 -9.26
C ARG A 34 8.37 6.85 -9.32
N LEU A 35 8.41 5.89 -8.41
CA LEU A 35 9.46 4.89 -8.34
C LEU A 35 9.45 3.96 -9.57
N ASN A 36 8.28 3.58 -10.07
CA ASN A 36 8.15 2.80 -11.30
C ASN A 36 8.67 3.58 -12.52
N HIS A 37 8.35 4.87 -12.65
CA HIS A 37 8.91 5.71 -13.69
C HIS A 37 10.44 5.84 -13.60
N TYR A 38 10.98 5.92 -12.37
CA TYR A 38 12.43 5.89 -12.15
C TYR A 38 13.06 4.59 -12.65
N PHE A 39 12.41 3.44 -12.43
CA PHE A 39 12.89 2.16 -12.95
C PHE A 39 12.88 2.12 -14.47
N ILE A 40 11.80 2.57 -15.10
CA ILE A 40 11.67 2.62 -16.56
C ILE A 40 12.76 3.52 -17.17
N ALA A 41 12.93 4.74 -16.65
CA ALA A 41 13.91 5.69 -17.15
C ALA A 41 15.34 5.16 -17.08
N ASN A 42 15.66 4.35 -16.07
CA ASN A 42 16.98 3.80 -15.82
C ASN A 42 17.16 2.35 -16.32
N ASN A 43 16.20 1.81 -17.08
CA ASN A 43 16.21 0.42 -17.58
C ASN A 43 16.43 -0.62 -16.46
N ILE A 44 15.75 -0.43 -15.33
CA ILE A 44 15.85 -1.28 -14.15
C ILE A 44 14.78 -2.35 -14.19
N GLU A 45 15.11 -3.49 -14.80
CA GLU A 45 14.20 -4.65 -14.94
C GLU A 45 14.36 -5.68 -13.82
N SER A 46 15.51 -5.68 -13.13
CA SER A 46 15.77 -6.65 -12.06
C SER A 46 14.92 -6.35 -10.83
N MET A 47 14.04 -7.29 -10.47
CA MET A 47 13.23 -7.24 -9.25
C MET A 47 14.07 -7.02 -7.98
N GLU A 48 15.27 -7.61 -7.93
CA GLU A 48 16.19 -7.42 -6.81
C GLU A 48 16.71 -5.99 -6.72
N LYS A 49 17.04 -5.37 -7.86
CA LYS A 49 17.45 -3.96 -7.92
C LYS A 49 16.30 -3.03 -7.56
N GLN A 50 15.10 -3.27 -8.08
CA GLN A 50 13.91 -2.49 -7.75
C GLN A 50 13.62 -2.51 -6.24
N ARG A 51 13.66 -3.71 -5.63
CA ARG A 51 13.58 -3.87 -4.18
C ARG A 51 14.68 -3.12 -3.44
N ALA A 52 15.93 -3.27 -3.86
CA ALA A 52 17.06 -2.60 -3.20
C ALA A 52 16.94 -1.07 -3.26
N ILE A 53 16.44 -0.53 -4.37
CA ILE A 53 16.19 0.91 -4.53
C ILE A 53 15.03 1.35 -3.64
N LEU A 54 13.92 0.62 -3.63
CA LEU A 54 12.80 0.90 -2.72
C LEU A 54 13.27 0.98 -1.27
N LEU A 55 13.98 -0.05 -0.80
CA LEU A 55 14.43 -0.15 0.59
C LEU A 55 15.48 0.90 0.97
N SER A 56 16.26 1.41 0.01
CA SER A 56 17.27 2.44 0.26
C SER A 56 16.72 3.87 0.11
N ALA A 57 15.78 4.09 -0.80
CA ALA A 57 15.25 5.42 -1.11
C ALA A 57 14.01 5.81 -0.28
N CYS A 58 13.24 4.86 0.25
CA CYS A 58 11.97 5.15 0.94
C CYS A 58 12.08 5.95 2.26
N GLY A 59 13.29 6.21 2.76
CA GLY A 59 13.53 6.93 4.01
C GLY A 59 13.43 6.04 5.25
N LYS A 60 13.99 6.53 6.37
CA LYS A 60 14.16 5.75 7.62
C LYS A 60 12.82 5.33 8.23
N LYS A 61 11.82 6.22 8.21
CA LYS A 61 10.49 6.00 8.79
C LYS A 61 9.77 4.87 8.05
N THR A 62 9.73 4.96 6.73
CA THR A 62 9.07 3.99 5.85
C THR A 62 9.78 2.64 5.88
N TYR A 63 11.12 2.63 5.86
CA TYR A 63 11.87 1.38 6.01
C TYR A 63 11.58 0.69 7.36
N LYS A 64 11.48 1.45 8.46
CA LYS A 64 11.09 0.91 9.77
C LYS A 64 9.69 0.28 9.73
N LEU A 65 8.73 0.93 9.07
CA LEU A 65 7.39 0.38 8.86
C LEU A 65 7.46 -0.94 8.06
N MET A 66 8.13 -0.95 6.91
CA MET A 66 8.32 -2.17 6.10
C MET A 66 8.97 -3.29 6.90
N ARG A 67 9.96 -2.97 7.75
CA ARG A 67 10.62 -3.94 8.62
C ARG A 67 9.67 -4.55 9.63
N ASN A 68 8.80 -3.74 10.25
CA ASN A 68 7.79 -4.22 11.19
C ASN A 68 6.75 -5.11 10.48
N LEU A 69 6.27 -4.69 9.30
CA LEU A 69 5.28 -5.44 8.52
C LEU A 69 5.85 -6.73 7.90
N SER A 70 7.16 -6.83 7.71
CA SER A 70 7.81 -8.00 7.11
C SER A 70 8.10 -9.12 8.11
N ALA A 71 8.06 -8.85 9.41
CA ALA A 71 8.41 -9.81 10.45
C ALA A 71 7.58 -11.10 10.35
N PRO A 72 8.18 -12.29 10.59
CA PRO A 72 9.55 -12.53 11.10
C PRO A 72 10.67 -12.41 10.05
N GLN A 73 10.33 -12.30 8.77
CA GLN A 73 11.31 -12.18 7.66
C GLN A 73 11.84 -10.75 7.53
N LYS A 74 12.97 -10.58 6.85
CA LYS A 74 13.49 -9.23 6.54
C LYS A 74 12.84 -8.69 5.25
N PRO A 75 12.67 -7.37 5.11
CA PRO A 75 12.17 -6.79 3.86
C PRO A 75 12.99 -7.20 2.63
N GLY A 76 14.31 -7.33 2.77
CA GLY A 76 15.19 -7.78 1.69
C GLY A 76 14.99 -9.23 1.24
N GLU A 77 14.26 -10.04 2.03
CA GLU A 77 13.94 -11.45 1.71
C GLU A 77 12.59 -11.57 0.97
N LYS A 78 11.79 -10.48 0.89
CA LYS A 78 10.51 -10.43 0.16
C LYS A 78 10.70 -9.91 -1.26
N THR A 79 9.69 -10.06 -2.11
CA THR A 79 9.69 -9.43 -3.44
C THR A 79 9.39 -7.93 -3.34
N TYR A 80 9.70 -7.17 -4.39
CA TYR A 80 9.31 -5.75 -4.47
C TYR A 80 7.78 -5.60 -4.32
N ASP A 81 7.01 -6.40 -5.06
CA ASP A 81 5.55 -6.35 -5.07
C ASP A 81 4.95 -6.69 -3.70
N ASP A 82 5.49 -7.68 -3.00
CA ASP A 82 5.03 -8.03 -1.65
C ASP A 82 5.21 -6.88 -0.66
N ILE A 83 6.33 -6.15 -0.75
CA ILE A 83 6.62 -5.01 0.13
C ILE A 83 5.69 -3.85 -0.18
N VAL A 84 5.53 -3.52 -1.47
CA VAL A 84 4.61 -2.48 -1.93
C VAL A 84 3.18 -2.78 -1.45
N LYS A 85 2.74 -4.03 -1.60
CA LYS A 85 1.43 -4.48 -1.13
C LYS A 85 1.29 -4.37 0.38
N LEU A 86 2.27 -4.79 1.17
CA LEU A 86 2.22 -4.69 2.63
C LEU A 86 2.02 -3.25 3.11
N VAL A 87 2.74 -2.31 2.52
CA VAL A 87 2.61 -0.90 2.89
C VAL A 87 1.27 -0.34 2.40
N THR A 88 0.83 -0.71 1.19
CA THR A 88 -0.49 -0.32 0.65
C THR A 88 -1.61 -0.82 1.56
N ASP A 89 -1.60 -2.09 1.94
CA ASP A 89 -2.59 -2.70 2.84
C ASP A 89 -2.55 -2.08 4.25
N HIS A 90 -1.42 -1.50 4.66
CA HIS A 90 -1.30 -0.80 5.94
C HIS A 90 -1.84 0.63 5.89
N GLN A 91 -1.53 1.36 4.81
CA GLN A 91 -1.98 2.74 4.58
C GLN A 91 -3.48 2.79 4.25
N HIS A 92 -3.94 1.78 3.51
CA HIS A 92 -5.32 1.60 3.08
C HIS A 92 -5.86 0.28 3.66
N PRO A 93 -5.99 0.18 4.99
CA PRO A 93 -6.46 -1.04 5.62
C PRO A 93 -7.84 -1.36 5.06
N LYS A 94 -7.94 -2.52 4.39
CA LYS A 94 -9.25 -3.10 4.07
C LYS A 94 -10.07 -3.02 5.35
N PRO A 95 -11.29 -2.43 5.31
CA PRO A 95 -12.01 -2.20 6.53
C PRO A 95 -12.23 -3.56 7.21
N SER A 96 -11.61 -3.76 8.37
CA SER A 96 -11.61 -5.05 9.05
C SER A 96 -13.05 -5.44 9.33
N SER A 97 -13.47 -6.62 8.88
CA SER A 97 -14.82 -7.12 9.13
C SER A 97 -15.17 -7.11 10.61
N ILE A 98 -14.19 -7.36 11.48
CA ILE A 98 -14.35 -7.29 12.94
C ILE A 98 -14.62 -5.85 13.40
N VAL A 99 -13.85 -4.87 12.93
CA VAL A 99 -14.05 -3.46 13.28
C VAL A 99 -15.39 -2.95 12.75
N GLN A 100 -15.76 -3.34 11.53
CA GLN A 100 -17.01 -2.94 10.91
C GLN A 100 -18.20 -3.58 11.61
N ARG A 101 -18.12 -4.86 12.01
CA ARG A 101 -19.12 -5.50 12.88
C ARG A 101 -19.25 -4.80 14.23
N CYS A 102 -18.14 -4.38 14.83
CA CYS A 102 -18.16 -3.62 16.08
C CYS A 102 -18.86 -2.27 15.89
N LYS A 103 -18.53 -1.52 14.83
CA LYS A 103 -19.22 -0.28 14.45
C LYS A 103 -20.71 -0.50 14.19
N PHE A 104 -21.04 -1.53 13.42
CA PHE A 104 -22.40 -1.93 13.09
C PHE A 104 -23.22 -2.19 14.35
N ASN A 105 -22.69 -2.96 15.31
CA ASN A 105 -23.36 -3.30 16.57
C ASN A 105 -23.39 -2.15 17.58
N SER A 106 -22.44 -1.21 17.51
CA SER A 106 -22.37 -0.06 18.41
C SER A 106 -23.14 1.16 17.91
N ARG A 107 -23.63 1.14 16.67
CA ARG A 107 -24.31 2.27 16.03
C ARG A 107 -25.71 2.51 16.61
N LEU A 108 -25.88 3.50 17.48
CA LEU A 108 -27.21 3.87 17.98
C LEU A 108 -27.82 4.97 17.12
N ARG A 109 -29.12 4.89 16.84
CA ARG A 109 -29.85 5.94 16.12
C ARG A 109 -29.76 7.26 16.89
N GLN A 110 -29.41 8.33 16.20
CA GLN A 110 -29.30 9.65 16.83
C GLN A 110 -30.68 10.27 17.09
N PRO A 111 -30.84 11.17 18.09
CA PRO A 111 -32.15 11.75 18.44
C PRO A 111 -32.88 12.44 17.27
N ASN A 112 -32.13 12.99 16.30
CA ASN A 112 -32.67 13.70 15.14
C ASN A 112 -32.54 12.91 13.82
N GLU A 113 -32.22 11.62 13.90
CA GLU A 113 -32.01 10.77 12.74
C GLU A 113 -33.29 9.98 12.44
N SER A 114 -33.76 10.05 11.19
CA SER A 114 -34.90 9.25 10.74
C SER A 114 -34.54 7.77 10.65
N VAL A 115 -35.56 6.90 10.72
CA VAL A 115 -35.37 5.44 10.57
C VAL A 115 -34.70 5.09 9.24
N SER A 116 -35.09 5.74 8.14
CA SER A 116 -34.52 5.49 6.82
C SER A 116 -33.04 5.87 6.74
N GLN A 117 -32.65 7.00 7.35
CA GLN A 117 -31.24 7.41 7.44
C GLN A 117 -30.43 6.40 8.25
N PHE A 118 -30.97 5.98 9.40
CA PHE A 118 -30.31 4.99 10.25
C PHE A 118 -30.09 3.65 9.52
N VAL A 119 -31.10 3.15 8.81
CA VAL A 119 -30.99 1.91 8.04
C VAL A 119 -30.01 2.06 6.87
N ALA A 120 -29.98 3.22 6.20
CA ALA A 120 -29.03 3.49 5.13
C ALA A 120 -27.57 3.45 5.65
N GLU A 121 -27.32 4.07 6.80
CA GLU A 121 -26.01 4.05 7.47
C GLU A 121 -25.61 2.64 7.92
N LEU A 122 -26.55 1.88 8.50
CA LEU A 122 -26.29 0.47 8.86
C LEU A 122 -25.94 -0.37 7.63
N ARG A 123 -26.62 -0.16 6.49
CA ARG A 123 -26.31 -0.83 5.23
C ARG A 123 -24.92 -0.46 4.72
N GLN A 124 -24.53 0.81 4.79
CA GLN A 124 -23.20 1.26 4.40
C GLN A 124 -22.10 0.60 5.26
N ILE A 125 -22.27 0.57 6.58
CA ILE A 125 -21.31 -0.09 7.49
C ILE A 125 -21.24 -1.60 7.21
N SER A 126 -22.38 -2.21 6.88
CA SER A 126 -22.49 -3.66 6.65
C SER A 126 -21.76 -4.16 5.41
N GLU A 127 -21.50 -3.29 4.42
CA GLU A 127 -20.78 -3.60 3.17
C GLU A 127 -19.43 -4.25 3.45
N HIS A 128 -18.77 -3.82 4.53
CA HIS A 128 -17.46 -4.30 4.92
C HIS A 128 -17.48 -5.25 6.13
N CYS A 129 -18.66 -5.65 6.61
CA CYS A 129 -18.82 -6.55 7.75
C CYS A 129 -18.67 -8.03 7.39
N ASP A 130 -18.67 -8.39 6.10
CA ASP A 130 -18.64 -9.78 5.61
C ASP A 130 -19.75 -10.66 6.23
N TYR A 131 -20.97 -10.14 6.33
CA TYR A 131 -22.14 -10.88 6.84
C TYR A 131 -22.69 -11.88 5.80
N LYS A 132 -22.40 -11.69 4.51
CA LYS A 132 -22.83 -12.58 3.42
C LYS A 132 -24.34 -12.85 3.51
N ALA A 133 -24.74 -14.11 3.60
CA ALA A 133 -26.15 -14.54 3.63
C ALA A 133 -26.91 -14.09 4.88
N THR A 134 -26.23 -13.73 5.98
CA THR A 134 -26.91 -13.31 7.24
C THR A 134 -27.13 -11.80 7.31
N LEU A 135 -26.84 -11.04 6.24
CA LEU A 135 -26.90 -9.58 6.25
C LEU A 135 -28.31 -9.06 6.60
N ASP A 136 -29.35 -9.61 5.97
CA ASP A 136 -30.72 -9.15 6.16
C ASP A 136 -31.23 -9.45 7.58
N ASP A 137 -30.79 -10.55 8.17
CA ASP A 137 -31.10 -10.89 9.57
C ASP A 137 -30.41 -9.90 10.53
N MET A 138 -29.12 -9.61 10.31
CA MET A 138 -28.38 -8.65 11.14
C MET A 138 -28.94 -7.23 11.04
N LEU A 139 -29.43 -6.81 9.87
CA LEU A 139 -30.08 -5.51 9.69
C LEU A 139 -31.45 -5.42 10.37
N ARG A 140 -32.16 -6.56 10.50
CA ARG A 140 -33.45 -6.61 11.20
C ARG A 140 -33.30 -6.53 12.72
N ASP A 141 -32.25 -7.14 13.25
CA ASP A 141 -31.98 -7.20 14.69
C ASP A 141 -31.52 -5.85 15.29
N ARG A 142 -31.24 -4.86 14.44
CA ARG A 142 -30.72 -3.53 14.81
C ARG A 142 -31.76 -2.44 14.66
#